data_AF-A0A8S3GK12-F1
#
_entry.id   AF-A0A8S3GK12-F1
#
_cell.length_a   1.000
_cell.length_b   1.000
_cell.length_c   1.000
_cell.angle_alpha   90.00
_cell.angle_beta   90.00
_cell.angle_gamma   90.00
#
_symmetry.space_group_name_H-M   'P 1'
#
loop_
_entity.id
_entity.type
_entity.pdbx_description
1 polymer ?
#
loop_
_entity_poly.entity_id
_entity_poly.type
_entity_poly.pdbx_seq_one_letter_code
_entity_poly.pdbx_strand_id
1 'polypeptide(L)'
;MMAHLQLLQHMDIHITGPGTGQMYQTFLPDGSVNINLGGLGYKKQKNITQTYTSFLEQYVTAGTPYIKGLYYPINERPLGIKRKIVIQLIRKAAQLILNGFTIPVHPRENLASDGQLFTEMCELDQQF
;
A
#
# COMPACT_ATOMS: atom_id res chain seq x y z
N MET A 1 -5.02 23.54 -0.84
CA MET A 1 -5.62 22.24 -1.22
C MET A 1 -5.44 21.94 -2.71
N MET A 2 -5.82 22.85 -3.64
CA MET A 2 -5.61 22.69 -5.09
C MET A 2 -4.15 22.34 -5.47
N ALA A 3 -3.16 23.05 -4.91
CA ALA A 3 -1.75 22.82 -5.23
C ALA A 3 -1.24 21.40 -4.88
N HIS A 4 -1.82 20.75 -3.87
CA HIS A 4 -1.43 19.39 -3.50
C HIS A 4 -1.96 18.37 -4.51
N LEU A 5 -3.23 18.49 -4.91
CA LEU A 5 -3.82 17.60 -5.92
C LEU A 5 -3.13 17.74 -7.28
N GLN A 6 -2.75 18.97 -7.65
CA GLN A 6 -1.96 19.23 -8.86
C GLN A 6 -0.58 18.56 -8.79
N LEU A 7 0.06 18.53 -7.62
CA LEU A 7 1.32 17.82 -7.42
C LEU A 7 1.15 16.31 -7.65
N LEU A 8 0.10 15.71 -7.09
CA LEU A 8 -0.19 14.27 -7.22
C LEU A 8 -0.36 13.83 -8.67
N GLN A 9 -0.96 14.66 -9.52
CA GLN A 9 -1.14 14.37 -10.96
C GLN A 9 0.17 14.22 -11.73
N HIS A 10 1.29 14.68 -11.16
CA HIS A 10 2.61 14.61 -11.77
C HIS A 10 3.57 13.72 -10.97
N MET A 11 3.07 12.93 -10.01
CA MET A 11 3.91 12.02 -9.21
C MET A 11 3.97 10.63 -9.82
N ASP A 12 5.18 10.20 -10.20
CA ASP A 12 5.40 8.81 -10.62
C ASP A 12 5.48 7.86 -9.42
N ILE A 13 6.01 8.33 -8.29
CA ILE A 13 6.13 7.57 -7.04
C ILE A 13 5.50 8.38 -5.91
N HIS A 14 4.43 7.84 -5.33
CA HIS A 14 3.79 8.41 -4.16
C HIS A 14 4.04 7.52 -2.94
N ILE A 15 4.38 8.11 -1.80
CA ILE A 15 4.67 7.38 -0.56
C ILE A 15 3.69 7.82 0.52
N THR A 16 2.88 6.88 1.03
CA THR A 16 1.92 7.15 2.10
C THR A 16 2.38 6.55 3.42
N GLY A 17 2.18 7.32 4.49
CA GLY A 17 2.17 6.80 5.85
C GLY A 17 0.75 6.37 6.25
N PRO A 18 0.55 5.99 7.53
CA PRO A 18 -0.80 5.87 8.05
C PRO A 18 -1.45 7.24 8.14
N GLY A 19 -2.63 7.37 7.55
CA GLY A 19 -3.43 8.58 7.64
C GLY A 19 -4.86 8.25 7.29
N THR A 20 -5.81 8.64 8.15
CA THR A 20 -7.23 8.37 7.96
C THR A 20 -7.71 8.96 6.63
N GLY A 21 -8.18 8.12 5.72
CA GLY A 21 -8.89 8.56 4.51
C GLY A 21 -8.00 9.18 3.43
N GLN A 22 -6.71 8.86 3.39
CA GLN A 22 -5.82 9.31 2.31
C GLN A 22 -6.03 8.48 1.05
N MET A 23 -7.05 8.84 0.26
CA MET A 23 -7.42 8.22 -1.01
C MET A 23 -6.70 8.88 -2.21
N TYR A 24 -5.44 9.28 -2.04
CA TYR A 24 -4.71 10.03 -3.06
C TYR A 24 -4.39 9.22 -4.32
N GLN A 25 -4.49 7.89 -4.23
CA GLN A 25 -4.20 6.94 -5.30
C GLN A 25 -5.00 7.23 -6.57
N THR A 26 -6.24 7.72 -6.44
CA THR A 26 -7.12 8.04 -7.56
C THR A 26 -6.72 9.28 -8.34
N PHE A 27 -5.76 10.06 -7.84
CA PHE A 27 -5.25 11.27 -8.49
C PHE A 27 -3.86 11.11 -9.08
N LEU A 28 -3.24 9.94 -8.89
CA LEU A 28 -1.95 9.65 -9.48
C LEU A 28 -2.10 9.35 -10.98
N PRO A 29 -1.10 9.66 -11.82
CA PRO A 29 -1.15 9.34 -13.24
C PRO A 29 -1.06 7.82 -13.50
N ASP A 30 -1.54 7.40 -14.66
CA ASP A 30 -1.37 6.03 -15.15
C ASP A 30 0.11 5.62 -15.18
N GLY A 31 0.40 4.41 -14.74
CA GLY A 31 1.78 3.89 -14.64
C GLY A 31 2.53 4.31 -13.37
N SER A 32 1.92 5.10 -12.49
CA SER A 32 2.52 5.46 -11.20
C SER A 32 2.53 4.31 -10.19
N VAL A 33 3.33 4.47 -9.14
CA VAL A 33 3.47 3.50 -8.05
C VAL A 33 3.17 4.17 -6.70
N ASN A 34 2.25 3.58 -5.93
CA ASN A 34 1.96 3.97 -4.56
C ASN A 34 2.66 3.03 -3.56
N ILE A 35 3.53 3.58 -2.71
CA ILE A 35 4.23 2.86 -1.64
C ILE A 35 3.53 3.16 -0.31
N ASN A 36 2.84 2.18 0.26
CA ASN A 36 2.15 2.31 1.55
C ASN A 36 3.04 1.78 2.70
N LEU A 37 3.43 2.68 3.60
CA LEU A 37 4.29 2.37 4.75
C LEU A 37 3.53 1.77 5.94
N GLY A 38 2.19 1.80 5.92
CA GLY A 38 1.34 1.24 6.96
C GLY A 38 1.38 1.97 8.30
N GLY A 39 0.34 1.72 9.09
CA GLY A 39 0.18 2.19 10.47
C GLY A 39 0.43 1.13 11.50
N LEU A 40 0.74 1.58 12.71
CA LEU A 40 0.72 0.74 13.90
C LEU A 40 -0.59 0.97 14.62
N GLY A 41 -1.40 -0.08 14.68
CA GLY A 41 -2.47 -0.19 15.64
C GLY A 41 -1.93 -0.73 16.96
N TYR A 42 -2.56 -0.33 18.06
CA TYR A 42 -2.22 -0.81 19.40
C TYR A 42 -3.50 -1.35 20.04
N LYS A 43 -3.44 -2.58 20.53
CA LYS A 43 -4.49 -3.14 21.38
C LYS A 43 -3.94 -3.24 22.79
N LYS A 44 -4.48 -2.42 23.70
CA LYS A 44 -4.15 -2.47 25.13
C LYS A 44 -5.14 -3.40 25.82
N GLN A 45 -4.69 -4.55 26.29
CA GLN A 45 -5.49 -5.45 27.12
C GLN A 45 -4.80 -5.67 28.46
N LYS A 46 -5.40 -5.15 29.54
CA LYS A 46 -4.97 -5.27 30.94
C LYS A 46 -3.47 -4.95 31.16
N ASN A 47 -2.56 -5.85 30.78
CA ASN A 47 -1.09 -5.72 30.92
C ASN A 47 -0.27 -6.01 29.63
N ILE A 48 -0.92 -6.28 28.49
CA ILE A 48 -0.25 -6.55 27.21
C ILE A 48 -0.58 -5.43 26.23
N THR A 49 0.47 -4.82 25.66
CA THR A 49 0.35 -3.95 24.49
C THR A 49 0.71 -4.78 23.27
N GLN A 50 -0.29 -5.22 22.52
CA GLN A 50 -0.07 -5.85 21.22
C GLN A 50 -0.05 -4.75 20.15
N THR A 51 0.94 -4.82 19.27
CA THR A 51 1.01 -3.97 18.09
C THR A 51 0.69 -4.81 16.87
N TYR A 52 -0.01 -4.21 15.91
CA TYR A 52 -0.24 -4.82 14.62
C TYR A 52 -0.07 -3.76 13.54
N THR A 53 0.38 -4.21 12.37
CA THR A 53 0.50 -3.37 11.19
C THR A 53 -0.81 -3.40 10.42
N SER A 54 -1.27 -2.24 9.96
CA SER A 54 -2.39 -2.15 9.02
C SER A 54 -2.02 -1.22 7.87
N PHE A 55 -2.34 -1.61 6.64
CA PHE A 55 -2.21 -0.75 5.47
C PHE A 55 -3.46 0.06 5.18
N LEU A 56 -4.51 -0.05 6.04
CA LEU A 56 -5.76 0.72 6.00
C LEU A 56 -6.34 0.81 4.58
N GLU A 57 -6.06 1.89 3.86
CA GLU A 57 -6.54 2.19 2.50
C GLU A 57 -5.90 1.33 1.37
N GLN A 58 -5.39 0.12 1.65
CA GLN A 58 -4.85 -0.77 0.60
C GLN A 58 -5.90 -1.13 -0.47
N TYR A 59 -7.18 -1.19 -0.09
CA TYR A 59 -8.29 -1.44 -1.00
C TYR A 59 -8.46 -0.32 -2.05
N VAL A 60 -8.06 0.91 -1.73
CA VAL A 60 -8.10 2.03 -2.69
C VAL A 60 -7.06 1.79 -3.79
N THR A 61 -5.87 1.33 -3.41
CA THR A 61 -4.83 0.94 -4.38
C THR A 61 -5.31 -0.22 -5.24
N ALA A 62 -5.96 -1.22 -4.65
CA ALA A 62 -6.56 -2.34 -5.40
C ALA A 62 -7.70 -1.93 -6.34
N GLY A 63 -8.47 -0.90 -5.97
CA GLY A 63 -9.54 -0.33 -6.80
C GLY A 63 -9.05 0.62 -7.89
N THR A 64 -7.77 0.97 -7.93
CA THR A 64 -7.17 1.87 -8.92
C THR A 64 -6.30 1.08 -9.90
N PRO A 65 -6.87 0.58 -11.02
CA PRO A 65 -6.22 -0.42 -11.88
C PRO A 65 -5.05 0.13 -12.71
N TYR A 66 -4.90 1.44 -12.80
CA TYR A 66 -3.84 2.09 -13.60
C TYR A 66 -2.56 2.40 -12.79
N ILE A 67 -2.51 2.03 -11.50
CA ILE A 67 -1.31 2.19 -10.65
C ILE A 67 -0.88 0.86 -10.04
N LYS A 68 0.39 0.77 -9.63
CA LYS A 68 0.91 -0.37 -8.87
C LYS A 68 1.11 -0.02 -7.38
N GLY A 69 0.70 -0.92 -6.51
CA GLY A 69 0.88 -0.85 -5.07
C GLY A 69 2.16 -1.58 -4.63
N LEU A 70 2.92 -0.94 -3.74
CA LEU A 70 3.99 -1.56 -2.97
C LEU A 70 3.74 -1.31 -1.49
N TYR A 71 4.16 -2.25 -0.65
CA TYR A 71 3.86 -2.21 0.78
C TYR A 71 5.12 -2.44 1.59
N TYR A 72 5.25 -1.71 2.70
CA TYR A 72 6.31 -1.96 3.66
C TYR A 72 6.17 -3.36 4.27
N PRO A 73 7.26 -4.10 4.53
CA PRO A 73 7.14 -5.45 5.09
C PRO A 73 6.39 -5.43 6.42
N ILE A 74 5.29 -6.19 6.49
CA ILE A 74 4.33 -6.14 7.60
C ILE A 74 4.96 -6.45 8.96
N ASN A 75 5.91 -7.40 8.99
CA ASN A 75 6.64 -7.85 10.18
C ASN A 75 7.75 -6.89 10.61
N GLU A 76 8.25 -6.04 9.70
CA GLU A 76 9.29 -5.05 10.01
C GLU A 76 8.68 -3.78 10.59
N ARG A 77 7.43 -3.48 10.22
CA ARG A 77 6.78 -2.21 10.56
C ARG A 77 6.64 -1.95 12.07
N PRO A 78 6.38 -2.94 12.96
CA PRO A 78 6.38 -2.76 14.42
C PRO A 78 7.74 -2.38 15.00
N LEU A 79 8.83 -2.72 14.31
CA LEU A 79 10.21 -2.39 14.72
C LEU A 79 10.61 -0.96 14.30
N GLY A 80 9.68 -0.21 13.71
CA GLY A 80 9.91 1.12 13.16
C GLY A 80 10.31 1.09 11.68
N ILE A 81 10.24 2.26 11.04
CA ILE A 81 10.56 2.41 9.61
C ILE A 81 12.07 2.48 9.43
N LYS A 82 12.63 1.41 8.86
CA LYS A 82 14.05 1.31 8.48
C LYS A 82 14.30 2.00 7.12
N ARG A 83 15.18 3.01 7.11
CA ARG A 83 15.57 3.77 5.91
C ARG A 83 16.00 2.87 4.75
N LYS A 84 16.78 1.81 5.01
CA LYS A 84 17.25 0.87 3.97
C LYS A 84 16.09 0.20 3.21
N ILE A 85 15.04 -0.17 3.93
CA ILE A 85 13.85 -0.82 3.34
C ILE A 85 13.07 0.18 2.49
N VAL A 86 12.90 1.42 2.97
CA VAL A 86 12.24 2.48 2.17
C VAL A 86 13.01 2.75 0.88
N ILE A 87 14.35 2.83 0.94
CA ILE A 87 15.18 3.00 -0.26
C ILE A 87 15.00 1.83 -1.24
N GLN A 88 14.92 0.58 -0.74
CA GLN A 88 14.66 -0.59 -1.58
C GLN A 88 13.28 -0.53 -2.26
N LEU A 89 12.25 -0.10 -1.54
CA LEU A 89 10.90 0.09 -2.10
C LEU A 89 10.89 1.17 -3.19
N ILE A 90 11.55 2.31 -2.96
CA ILE A 90 11.67 3.38 -3.96
C ILE A 90 12.41 2.89 -5.21
N ARG A 91 13.51 2.14 -5.05
CA ARG A 91 14.23 1.54 -6.19
C ARG A 91 13.35 0.55 -6.96
N LYS A 92 12.59 -0.28 -6.25
CA LYS A 92 11.65 -1.22 -6.87
C LYS A 92 10.55 -0.49 -7.64
N ALA A 93 10.00 0.60 -7.08
CA ALA A 93 9.02 1.44 -7.76
C ALA A 93 9.59 2.07 -9.04
N ALA A 94 10.79 2.65 -8.96
CA ALA A 94 11.47 3.21 -10.13
C ALA A 94 11.69 2.15 -11.22
N GLN A 95 12.10 0.94 -10.85
CA GLN A 95 12.28 -0.15 -11.82
C GLN A 95 10.96 -0.58 -12.49
N LEU A 96 9.86 -0.63 -11.72
CA LEU A 96 8.53 -0.93 -12.27
C LEU A 96 8.09 0.13 -13.28
N ILE A 97 8.35 1.41 -12.99
CA ILE A 97 8.02 2.52 -13.89
C ILE A 97 8.87 2.44 -15.17
N LEU A 98 10.19 2.26 -15.02
CA LEU A 98 11.12 2.20 -16.17
C LEU A 98 10.86 1.00 -17.09
N ASN A 99 10.50 -0.15 -16.53
CA ASN A 99 10.21 -1.35 -17.31
C ASN A 99 8.77 -1.37 -17.85
N GLY A 100 7.89 -0.55 -17.28
CA GLY A 100 6.45 -0.71 -17.39
C GLY A 100 5.93 -1.90 -16.58
N PHE A 101 4.64 -1.87 -16.29
CA PHE A 101 3.87 -2.99 -15.79
C PHE A 101 2.52 -3.05 -16.50
N THR A 102 1.92 -4.23 -16.56
CA THR A 102 0.62 -4.41 -17.24
C THR A 102 -0.48 -3.64 -16.52
N ILE A 103 -1.21 -2.82 -17.27
CA ILE A 103 -2.44 -2.14 -16.86
C ILE A 103 -3.59 -2.73 -17.68
N PRO A 104 -4.74 -3.10 -17.09
CA PRO A 104 -5.08 -2.94 -15.68
C PRO A 104 -4.32 -3.91 -14.76
N VAL A 105 -3.86 -3.42 -13.61
CA VAL A 105 -3.30 -4.25 -12.56
C VAL A 105 -4.45 -5.02 -11.89
N HIS A 106 -4.32 -6.34 -11.79
CA HIS A 106 -5.33 -7.16 -11.15
C HIS A 106 -5.48 -6.78 -9.66
N PRO A 107 -6.71 -6.57 -9.13
CA PRO A 107 -6.90 -6.07 -7.76
C PRO A 107 -6.18 -6.91 -6.70
N ARG A 108 -6.24 -8.24 -6.80
CA ARG A 108 -5.53 -9.16 -5.88
C ARG A 108 -4.02 -8.95 -5.87
N GLU A 109 -3.41 -8.67 -7.03
CA GLU A 109 -1.97 -8.41 -7.14
C GLU A 109 -1.57 -7.01 -6.64
N ASN A 110 -2.55 -6.14 -6.38
CA ASN A 110 -2.33 -4.79 -5.87
C ASN A 110 -2.59 -4.66 -4.36
N LEU A 111 -3.03 -5.74 -3.70
CA LEU A 111 -3.17 -5.81 -2.25
C LEU A 111 -1.83 -6.12 -1.58
N ALA A 112 -1.70 -5.73 -0.31
CA ALA A 112 -0.62 -6.20 0.54
C ALA A 112 -0.80 -7.70 0.85
N SER A 113 0.23 -8.35 1.39
CA SER A 113 0.21 -9.79 1.66
C SER A 113 -0.94 -10.22 2.58
N ASP A 114 -1.31 -9.41 3.57
CA ASP A 114 -2.46 -9.66 4.44
C ASP A 114 -3.79 -9.56 3.68
N GLY A 115 -3.95 -8.58 2.78
CA GLY A 115 -5.14 -8.45 1.94
C GLY A 115 -5.28 -9.60 0.92
N GLN A 116 -4.15 -10.08 0.38
CA GLN A 116 -4.12 -11.26 -0.50
C GLN A 116 -4.57 -12.52 0.24
N LEU A 117 -4.05 -12.74 1.45
CA LEU A 117 -4.46 -13.86 2.30
C LEU A 117 -5.93 -13.77 2.72
N PHE A 118 -6.42 -12.57 3.00
CA PHE A 118 -7.85 -12.37 3.30
C PHE A 118 -8.74 -12.73 2.10
N THR A 119 -8.33 -12.36 0.89
CA THR A 119 -9.06 -12.73 -0.34
C THR A 119 -9.06 -14.24 -0.54
N GLU A 120 -7.92 -14.91 -0.34
CA GLU A 120 -7.80 -16.36 -0.40
C GLU A 120 -8.70 -17.06 0.62
N MET A 121 -8.73 -16.57 1.87
CA MET A 121 -9.61 -17.09 2.91
C MET A 121 -11.09 -17.00 2.50
N CYS A 122 -11.52 -15.86 1.92
CA CYS A 122 -12.90 -15.70 1.44
C CYS A 122 -13.24 -16.63 0.27
N GLU A 123 -12.29 -16.91 -0.63
CA GLU A 123 -12.49 -17.87 -1.73
C GLU A 123 -12.66 -19.31 -1.23
N LEU A 124 -11.97 -19.67 -0.13
CA LEU A 124 -12.12 -20.98 0.50
C LEU A 124 -13.44 -21.11 1.28
N ASP A 125 -13.90 -20.04 1.92
CA ASP A 125 -15.16 -20.03 2.67
C ASP A 125 -16.38 -20.27 1.76
N GLN A 126 -16.34 -19.79 0.51
CA GLN A 126 -17.39 -20.04 -0.50
C GLN A 126 -17.52 -21.50 -0.93
N GLN A 127 -16.61 -22.38 -0.50
CA GLN A 127 -16.65 -23.81 -0.82
C GLN A 127 -17.47 -24.64 0.18
N PHE A 128 -18.03 -24.00 1.22
CA PHE A 128 -18.89 -24.59 2.25
C PHE A 128 -20.30 -24.02 2.21
#